data_AF-A0AAW0HYU4-F1
#
_entry.id   AF-A0AAW0HYU4-F1
#
_cell.length_a   1.000
_cell.length_b   1.000
_cell.length_c   1.000
_cell.angle_alpha   90.00
_cell.angle_beta   90.00
_cell.angle_gamma   90.00
#
_symmetry.space_group_name_H-M   'P 1'
#
loop_
_entity.id
_entity.type
_entity.pdbx_description
1 polymer ?
#
loop_
_entity_poly.entity_id
_entity_poly.type
_entity_poly.pdbx_seq_one_letter_code
_entity_poly.pdbx_strand_id
1 'polypeptide(L)' 'MWRVRKRGYFGIWSFPLIIAAVCAQSVNDPSNMSLVKETVDRLLKGYDIRLRPDFGGPPVAVGMNIDIASIDMVSEVNMI' A
#
# COMPACT_ATOMS: atom_id res chain seq x y z
N MET A 1 -53.78 -30.61 8.01
CA MET A 1 -53.18 -29.66 8.96
C MET A 1 -52.06 -30.36 9.73
N TRP A 2 -50.80 -30.23 9.33
CA TRP A 2 -49.64 -30.18 10.23
C TRP A 2 -48.36 -29.85 9.46
N ARG A 3 -47.68 -28.81 9.95
CA ARG A 3 -46.57 -28.11 9.33
C ARG A 3 -45.26 -28.85 9.61
N VAL A 4 -44.49 -29.12 8.56
CA VAL A 4 -43.09 -29.56 8.67
C VAL A 4 -42.28 -28.40 9.28
N ARG A 5 -41.91 -28.56 10.54
CA ARG A 5 -41.09 -27.63 11.31
C ARG A 5 -39.61 -27.91 11.03
N LYS A 6 -39.04 -27.25 10.03
CA LYS A 6 -37.58 -27.19 9.82
C LYS A 6 -36.96 -26.37 10.96
N ARG A 7 -36.52 -27.07 12.01
CA ARG A 7 -35.84 -26.50 13.18
C ARG A 7 -34.40 -26.19 12.81
N GLY A 8 -34.02 -24.92 13.00
CA GLY A 8 -32.82 -24.31 12.46
C GLY A 8 -31.51 -24.88 13.02
N TYR A 9 -30.65 -25.30 12.11
CA TYR A 9 -29.22 -25.57 12.35
C TYR A 9 -28.37 -25.26 11.10
N PHE A 10 -28.89 -24.48 10.15
CA PHE A 10 -28.20 -24.19 8.88
C PHE A 10 -27.40 -22.87 8.89
N GLY A 11 -27.53 -22.05 9.94
CA GLY A 11 -26.94 -20.71 10.00
C GLY A 11 -25.62 -20.58 10.77
N ILE A 12 -25.16 -21.62 11.48
CA ILE A 12 -23.98 -21.51 12.37
C ILE A 12 -22.69 -21.96 11.65
N TRP A 13 -22.79 -22.90 10.71
CA TRP A 13 -21.66 -23.44 9.95
C TRP A 13 -21.29 -22.65 8.68
N SER A 14 -21.99 -21.54 8.40
CA SER A 14 -21.70 -20.64 7.28
C SER A 14 -20.82 -19.45 7.67
N PHE A 15 -20.77 -19.10 8.97
CA PHE A 15 -19.97 -17.97 9.46
C PHE A 15 -18.45 -18.09 9.21
N PRO A 16 -17.77 -19.24 9.44
CA PRO A 16 -16.34 -19.32 9.18
C PRO A 16 -16.00 -19.26 7.67
N LEU A 17 -16.89 -19.73 6.80
CA LEU A 17 -16.75 -19.63 5.34
C LEU A 17 -16.88 -18.19 4.85
N ILE A 18 -17.79 -17.40 5.44
CA ILE A 18 -17.95 -15.97 5.10
C ILE A 18 -16.71 -15.18 5.54
N ILE A 19 -16.17 -15.45 6.74
CA ILE A 19 -14.94 -14.79 7.22
C ILE A 19 -13.76 -15.10 6.29
N ALA A 20 -13.59 -16.37 5.89
CA ALA A 20 -12.55 -16.76 4.94
C ALA A 20 -12.71 -16.09 3.56
N ALA A 21 -13.94 -15.93 3.06
CA ALA A 21 -14.21 -15.26 1.79
C ALA A 21 -13.93 -13.76 1.83
N VAL A 22 -14.20 -13.08 2.97
CA VAL A 22 -13.87 -11.66 3.15
C VAL A 22 -12.35 -11.44 3.20
N CYS A 23 -11.60 -12.35 3.83
CA CYS A 23 -10.13 -12.30 3.83
C CYS A 23 -9.53 -12.53 2.43
N ALA A 24 -10.22 -13.23 1.53
CA ALA A 24 -9.76 -13.53 0.17
C ALA A 24 -9.96 -12.36 -0.83
N GLN A 25 -10.75 -11.35 -0.49
CA GLN A 25 -11.05 -10.20 -1.37
C GLN A 25 -10.03 -9.05 -1.25
N SER A 26 -8.93 -9.23 -0.52
CA SER A 26 -7.92 -8.17 -0.30
C SER A 26 -7.07 -7.83 -1.53
N VAL A 27 -7.40 -8.34 -2.72
CA VAL A 27 -6.71 -8.00 -3.96
C VAL A 27 -7.45 -6.84 -4.61
N ASN A 28 -6.94 -5.63 -4.41
CA ASN A 28 -7.46 -4.45 -5.07
C ASN A 28 -7.07 -4.46 -6.55
N ASP A 29 -8.05 -4.30 -7.44
CA ASP A 29 -7.80 -4.20 -8.88
C ASP A 29 -6.98 -2.93 -9.18
N PRO A 30 -5.80 -3.04 -9.81
CA PRO A 30 -4.94 -1.88 -10.09
C PRO A 30 -5.55 -0.90 -11.11
N SER A 31 -6.59 -1.32 -11.85
CA SER A 31 -7.34 -0.49 -12.79
C SER A 31 -8.41 0.40 -12.13
N ASN A 32 -8.67 0.21 -10.83
CA ASN A 32 -9.65 1.01 -10.09
C ASN A 32 -9.04 2.36 -9.68
N MET A 33 -9.11 3.32 -10.60
CA MET A 33 -8.53 4.66 -10.42
C MET A 33 -9.14 5.43 -9.23
N SER A 34 -10.42 5.20 -8.91
CA SER A 34 -11.07 5.83 -7.76
C SER A 34 -10.41 5.40 -6.45
N LEU A 35 -10.12 4.11 -6.33
CA LEU A 35 -9.44 3.55 -5.16
C LEU A 35 -7.98 4.03 -5.07
N VAL A 36 -7.27 4.07 -6.20
CA VAL A 36 -5.89 4.61 -6.27
C VAL A 36 -5.88 6.07 -5.81
N LYS A 37 -6.81 6.88 -6.31
CA LYS A 37 -6.93 8.28 -5.91
C LYS A 37 -7.19 8.43 -4.42
N GLU A 38 -8.17 7.71 -3.88
CA GLU A 38 -8.49 7.75 -2.44
C GLU A 38 -7.29 7.33 -1.58
N THR A 39 -6.53 6.34 -2.04
CA THR A 39 -5.34 5.86 -1.34
C THR A 39 -4.23 6.90 -1.34
N VAL A 40 -3.94 7.54 -2.49
CA VAL A 40 -2.94 8.61 -2.59
C VAL A 40 -3.36 9.84 -1.77
N ASP A 41 -4.64 10.23 -1.84
CA ASP A 41 -5.20 11.35 -1.06
C ASP A 41 -5.02 11.10 0.46
N ARG A 42 -5.18 9.85 0.92
CA ARG A 42 -4.90 9.48 2.33
C ARG A 42 -3.43 9.58 2.70
N LEU A 43 -2.51 9.16 1.83
CA LEU A 43 -1.07 9.21 2.10
C LEU A 43 -0.56 10.65 2.25
N LEU A 44 -1.11 11.59 1.49
CA LEU A 44 -0.71 12.99 1.53
C LEU A 44 -1.42 13.77 2.64
N LYS A 45 -2.58 13.32 3.10
CA LYS A 45 -3.35 14.01 4.13
C LYS A 45 -2.61 14.00 5.47
N GLY A 46 -2.13 15.17 5.89
CA GLY A 46 -1.43 15.35 7.18
C GLY A 46 0.05 14.95 7.15
N TYR A 47 0.62 14.68 5.97
CA TYR A 47 2.06 14.47 5.80
C TYR A 47 2.82 15.81 5.98
N ASP A 48 3.69 15.90 6.99
CA ASP A 48 4.56 17.07 7.19
C ASP A 48 5.89 16.87 6.47
N ILE A 49 6.07 17.55 5.34
CA ILE A 49 7.28 17.48 4.50
C ILE A 49 8.56 17.95 5.19
N ARG A 50 8.46 18.61 6.35
CA ARG A 50 9.61 19.16 7.09
C ARG A 50 10.26 18.15 8.00
N LEU A 51 9.57 17.05 8.31
CA LEU A 51 10.08 16.00 9.17
C LEU A 51 10.69 14.90 8.32
N ARG A 52 11.94 14.51 8.65
CA ARG A 52 12.53 13.31 8.07
C ARG A 52 11.77 12.06 8.55
N PRO A 53 11.80 10.95 7.77
CA PRO A 53 11.39 9.65 8.29
C PRO A 53 12.13 9.30 9.59
N ASP A 54 11.41 8.65 10.52
CA ASP A 54 11.88 8.31 11.86
C ASP A 54 12.46 9.51 12.63
N PHE A 55 11.75 10.64 12.60
CA PHE A 55 12.15 11.87 13.31
C PHE A 55 12.31 11.62 14.81
N GLY A 56 13.50 11.89 15.36
CA GLY A 56 13.85 11.61 16.76
C GLY A 56 14.33 10.17 17.02
N GLY A 57 14.28 9.29 16.02
CA GLY A 57 14.78 7.93 16.08
C GLY A 57 16.12 7.75 15.34
N PRO A 58 16.45 6.51 14.91
CA PRO A 58 17.70 6.22 14.21
C PRO A 58 17.82 6.98 12.87
N PRO A 59 19.03 7.04 12.29
CA PRO A 59 19.24 7.65 10.97
C PRO A 59 18.48 6.90 9.86
N VAL A 60 17.99 7.65 8.87
CA VAL A 60 17.39 7.07 7.65
C VAL A 60 18.51 6.61 6.71
N ALA A 61 18.42 5.36 6.23
CA ALA A 61 19.35 4.85 5.22
C ALA A 61 18.89 5.30 3.81
N VAL A 62 19.77 6.02 3.10
CA VAL A 62 19.51 6.48 1.74
C VAL A 62 20.38 5.69 0.76
N GLY A 63 19.73 4.93 -0.13
CA GLY A 63 20.40 4.25 -1.24
C GLY A 63 20.55 5.21 -2.42
N MET A 64 21.79 5.46 -2.84
CA MET A 64 22.07 6.27 -4.03
C MET A 64 22.28 5.36 -5.24
N ASN A 65 21.73 5.75 -6.39
CA ASN A 65 21.99 5.11 -7.67
C ASN A 65 22.36 6.19 -8.70
N ILE A 66 23.47 6.00 -9.40
CA ILE A 66 23.98 6.95 -10.40
C ILE A 66 24.05 6.21 -11.73
N ASP A 67 23.35 6.74 -12.73
CA ASP A 67 23.42 6.28 -14.12
C ASP A 67 24.05 7.40 -14.96
N ILE A 68 25.15 7.09 -15.64
CA ILE A 68 25.94 8.06 -16.40
C ILE A 68 25.54 7.95 -17.87
N ALA A 69 24.83 8.95 -18.37
CA ALA A 69 24.46 9.01 -19.77
C ALA A 69 25.68 9.28 -20.69
N SER A 70 26.47 10.30 -20.35
CA SER A 70 27.70 10.67 -21.05
C SER A 70 28.64 11.44 -20.14
N ILE A 71 29.92 11.50 -20.53
CA ILE A 71 30.91 12.39 -19.92
C ILE A 71 31.23 13.45 -20.98
N ASP A 72 31.02 14.71 -20.64
CA ASP A 72 31.07 15.81 -21.63
C ASP A 72 32.52 16.21 -21.97
N MET A 73 33.15 17.07 -21.18
CA MET A 73 34.51 17.53 -21.41
C MET A 73 35.30 17.45 -20.11
N VAL A 74 36.52 16.91 -20.20
CA VAL A 74 37.47 16.89 -19.10
C VAL A 74 38.44 18.05 -19.29
N SER A 75 38.46 18.99 -18.33
CA SER A 75 39.32 20.18 -18.39
C SER A 75 40.51 20.01 -17.45
N GLU A 76 41.72 19.94 -18.00
CA GLU A 76 42.96 19.90 -17.23
C GLU A 76 43.29 21.25 -16.58
N VAL A 77 42.85 22.36 -17.19
CA VAL A 77 43.13 23.72 -16.73
C VAL A 77 42.26 24.10 -15.53
N ASN A 78 41.06 23.52 -15.41
CA ASN A 78 40.05 23.90 -14.41
C ASN A 78 39.94 22.91 -13.24
N MET A 79 41.01 22.15 -12.96
CA MET A 79 41.09 21.23 -11.80
C MET A 79 41.73 21.86 -10.55
N ILE A 80 41.75 23.19 -10.47
CA ILE A 80 42.28 23.98 -9.34
C ILE A 80 41.18 24.35 -8.34
#